data_AF-A0A7J8BXW9-F1
#
_entry.id   AF-A0A7J8BXW9-F1
#
_cell.length_a   1.000
_cell.length_b   1.000
_cell.length_c   1.000
_cell.angle_alpha   90.00
_cell.angle_beta   90.00
_cell.angle_gamma   90.00
#
_symmetry.space_group_name_H-M   'P 1'
#
loop_
_entity.id
_entity.type
_entity.pdbx_description
1 polymer ?
#
loop_
_entity_poly.entity_id
_entity_poly.type
_entity_poly.pdbx_seq_one_letter_code
_entity_poly.pdbx_strand_id
1 'polypeptide(L)'
;MVARTGPARLALFLTCWMGALLSVHTAPVRQEDLRMIIIELKSSTDDHLKTFNETGLPVSAPYAIESFAPFCRPPHYINSSALLPYFKAISSSSRNTVDISDIIQQLYKLEPRLGPESQVEVPKDDFEWKRFSLAVFQEFSMCIKSLKP
;
A
#
# COMPACT_ATOMS: atom_id res chain seq x y z
N MET A 1 16.28 -28.80 -56.32
CA MET A 1 16.25 -27.91 -55.14
C MET A 1 15.08 -26.96 -55.29
N VAL A 2 14.02 -27.14 -54.52
CA VAL A 2 12.91 -26.16 -54.44
C VAL A 2 12.67 -25.94 -52.95
N ALA A 3 13.20 -24.83 -52.43
CA ALA A 3 12.98 -24.41 -51.06
C ALA A 3 11.55 -23.86 -50.97
N ARG A 4 10.69 -24.54 -50.22
CA ARG A 4 9.36 -24.02 -49.86
C ARG A 4 9.54 -22.89 -48.84
N THR A 5 9.34 -21.66 -49.29
CA THR A 5 9.20 -20.49 -48.42
C THR A 5 7.81 -20.54 -47.79
N GLY A 6 7.70 -21.22 -46.64
CA GLY A 6 6.46 -21.29 -45.87
C GLY A 6 6.08 -19.94 -45.22
N PRO A 7 4.80 -19.72 -44.87
CA PRO A 7 4.26 -18.48 -44.32
C PRO A 7 4.65 -18.21 -42.86
N ALA A 8 5.80 -18.72 -42.40
CA ALA A 8 6.26 -18.61 -41.02
C ALA A 8 6.70 -17.19 -40.64
N ARG A 9 7.07 -16.35 -41.62
CA ARG A 9 7.49 -14.96 -41.37
C ARG A 9 6.36 -14.08 -40.86
N LEU A 10 5.12 -14.29 -41.31
CA LEU A 10 3.97 -13.46 -40.88
C LEU A 10 3.46 -13.83 -39.48
N ALA A 11 3.59 -15.09 -39.08
CA ALA A 11 3.22 -15.54 -37.73
C ALA A 11 4.12 -14.91 -36.64
N LEU A 12 5.42 -14.73 -36.91
CA LEU A 12 6.36 -14.11 -35.97
C LEU A 12 6.13 -12.60 -35.78
N PHE A 13 5.65 -11.90 -36.81
CA PHE A 13 5.30 -10.48 -36.71
C PHE A 13 4.08 -10.25 -35.82
N LEU A 14 3.07 -11.12 -35.88
CA LEU A 14 1.86 -11.00 -35.05
C LEU A 14 2.12 -11.31 -33.56
N THR A 15 3.06 -12.21 -33.25
CA THR A 15 3.43 -12.51 -31.85
C THR A 15 4.22 -11.39 -31.17
N CYS A 16 4.97 -10.58 -31.93
CA CYS A 16 5.78 -9.49 -31.39
C CYS A 16 4.92 -8.32 -30.85
N TRP A 17 3.80 -8.03 -31.52
CA TRP A 17 2.94 -6.89 -31.15
C TRP A 17 2.06 -7.18 -29.93
N MET A 18 1.67 -8.44 -29.73
CA MET A 18 0.94 -8.90 -28.54
C MET A 18 1.83 -8.91 -27.28
N GLY A 19 3.13 -9.21 -27.43
CA GLY A 19 4.09 -9.17 -26.32
C GLY A 19 4.38 -7.75 -25.82
N ALA A 20 4.38 -6.76 -26.71
CA ALA A 20 4.60 -5.36 -26.35
C ALA A 20 3.40 -4.75 -25.61
N LEU A 21 2.17 -5.13 -25.96
CA LEU A 21 0.95 -4.64 -25.28
C LEU A 21 0.79 -5.18 -23.86
N LEU A 22 1.30 -6.39 -23.57
CA LEU A 22 1.31 -6.94 -22.21
C LEU A 22 2.38 -6.31 -21.30
N SER A 23 3.39 -5.65 -21.86
CA SER A 23 4.52 -5.10 -21.09
C SER A 23 4.28 -3.71 -20.51
N VAL A 24 3.15 -3.04 -20.84
CA VAL A 24 2.92 -1.64 -20.45
C VAL A 24 2.38 -1.49 -19.03
N HIS A 25 1.80 -2.54 -18.43
CA HIS A 25 1.12 -2.46 -17.13
C HIS A 25 1.97 -2.92 -15.93
N THR A 26 3.29 -3.04 -16.09
CA THR A 26 4.19 -3.50 -15.01
C THR A 26 5.46 -2.65 -14.91
N ALA A 27 5.44 -1.41 -15.37
CA ALA A 27 6.60 -0.54 -15.25
C ALA A 27 6.80 -0.20 -13.76
N PRO A 28 7.96 -0.53 -13.15
CA PRO A 28 8.17 -0.24 -11.75
C PRO A 28 8.14 1.28 -11.51
N VAL A 29 7.55 1.69 -10.38
CA VAL A 29 7.53 3.08 -9.94
C VAL A 29 8.95 3.65 -9.96
N ARG A 30 9.10 4.86 -10.53
CA ARG A 30 10.40 5.51 -10.63
C ARG A 30 10.97 5.77 -9.23
N GLN A 31 12.28 5.68 -9.10
CA GLN A 31 12.94 5.83 -7.80
C GLN A 31 12.70 7.21 -7.18
N GLU A 32 12.67 8.28 -7.98
CA GLU A 32 12.36 9.63 -7.48
C GLU A 32 10.94 9.72 -6.91
N ASP A 33 9.98 9.12 -7.62
CA ASP A 33 8.57 9.11 -7.22
C ASP A 33 8.39 8.28 -5.93
N LEU A 34 9.08 7.13 -5.81
CA LEU A 34 9.08 6.32 -4.58
C LEU A 34 9.57 7.11 -3.36
N ARG A 35 10.63 7.92 -3.52
CA ARG A 35 11.16 8.75 -2.44
C ARG A 35 10.16 9.80 -1.99
N MET A 36 9.53 10.48 -2.96
CA MET A 36 8.49 11.46 -2.67
C MET A 36 7.29 10.82 -1.96
N ILE A 37 6.85 9.65 -2.42
CA ILE A 37 5.77 8.88 -1.77
C ILE A 37 6.15 8.56 -0.32
N ILE A 38 7.38 8.11 -0.05
CA ILE A 38 7.84 7.81 1.32
C ILE A 38 7.84 9.06 2.20
N ILE A 39 8.28 10.20 1.68
CA ILE A 39 8.29 11.48 2.41
C ILE A 39 6.87 11.92 2.75
N GLU A 40 5.97 11.88 1.77
CA GLU A 40 4.55 12.23 1.95
C GLU A 40 3.88 11.29 2.96
N LEU A 41 4.09 9.97 2.84
CA LEU A 41 3.57 8.99 3.79
C LEU A 41 4.08 9.24 5.22
N LYS A 42 5.36 9.58 5.40
CA LYS A 42 5.91 9.90 6.72
C LYS A 42 5.23 11.11 7.33
N SER A 43 5.10 12.20 6.56
CA SER A 43 4.45 13.43 7.02
C SER A 43 3.00 13.17 7.41
N SER A 44 2.21 12.59 6.49
CA SER A 44 0.80 12.27 6.72
C SER A 44 0.57 11.39 7.94
N THR A 45 1.37 10.32 8.08
CA THR A 45 1.21 9.39 9.21
C THR A 45 1.52 10.05 10.54
N ASP A 46 2.55 10.90 10.62
CA ASP A 46 2.89 11.61 11.84
C ASP A 46 1.83 12.66 12.22
N ASP A 47 1.27 13.36 11.22
CA ASP A 47 0.17 14.31 11.44
C ASP A 47 -1.09 13.61 11.98
N HIS A 48 -1.49 12.48 11.37
CA HIS A 48 -2.63 11.69 11.81
C HIS A 48 -2.42 11.10 13.21
N LEU A 49 -1.22 10.57 13.50
CA LEU A 49 -0.89 10.07 14.84
C LEU A 49 -1.02 11.13 15.92
N LYS A 50 -0.63 12.37 15.62
CA LYS A 50 -0.78 13.49 16.55
C LYS A 50 -2.26 13.73 16.88
N THR A 51 -3.14 13.75 15.87
CA THR A 51 -4.59 13.89 16.06
C THR A 51 -5.20 12.76 16.91
N PHE A 52 -4.75 11.52 16.73
CA PHE A 52 -5.20 10.39 17.54
C PHE A 52 -4.70 10.44 19.00
N ASN A 53 -3.53 11.02 19.25
CA ASN A 53 -3.02 11.22 20.62
C ASN A 53 -3.77 12.35 21.34
N GLU A 54 -4.12 13.42 20.64
CA GLU A 54 -4.84 14.58 21.19
C GLU A 54 -6.30 14.24 21.59
N THR A 55 -6.87 13.18 21.03
CA THR A 55 -8.26 12.76 21.31
C THR A 55 -8.43 12.02 22.65
N GLY A 56 -7.39 11.95 23.48
CA GLY A 56 -7.50 11.49 24.87
C GLY A 56 -7.73 9.98 25.02
N LEU A 57 -7.32 9.18 24.03
CA LEU A 57 -7.25 7.74 24.17
C LEU A 57 -6.35 7.42 25.38
N PRO A 58 -6.86 6.71 26.41
CA PRO A 58 -6.03 6.34 27.54
C PRO A 58 -4.83 5.54 27.03
N VAL A 59 -3.69 5.72 27.69
CA VAL A 59 -2.48 4.87 27.56
C VAL A 59 -2.80 3.47 28.10
N SER A 60 -3.84 2.86 27.55
CA SER A 60 -4.25 1.49 27.76
C SER A 60 -3.29 0.58 27.02
N ALA A 61 -3.28 -0.70 27.36
CA ALA A 61 -2.43 -1.68 26.69
C ALA A 61 -2.55 -1.54 25.16
N PRO A 62 -1.44 -1.66 24.40
CA PRO A 62 -1.50 -1.59 22.94
C PRO A 62 -2.51 -2.61 22.40
N TYR A 63 -3.31 -2.22 21.41
CA TYR A 63 -4.13 -3.19 20.68
C TYR A 63 -3.18 -4.08 19.87
N ALA A 64 -3.26 -5.39 20.07
CA ALA A 64 -2.37 -6.32 19.39
C ALA A 64 -2.76 -6.44 17.92
N ILE A 65 -1.86 -6.03 17.03
CA ILE A 65 -1.93 -6.31 15.59
C ILE A 65 -0.63 -6.98 15.13
N GLU A 66 -0.68 -7.61 13.96
CA GLU A 66 0.52 -8.12 13.31
C GLU A 66 1.47 -6.98 12.96
N SER A 67 2.77 -7.20 13.14
CA SER A 67 3.76 -6.15 12.84
C SER A 67 3.84 -5.88 11.35
N PHE A 68 3.94 -4.60 10.98
CA PHE A 68 4.09 -4.19 9.59
C PHE A 68 5.53 -4.20 9.08
N ALA A 69 6.52 -4.44 9.95
CA ALA A 69 7.93 -4.49 9.57
C ALA A 69 8.24 -5.37 8.33
N PRO A 70 7.63 -6.55 8.12
CA PRO A 70 7.87 -7.36 6.92
C PRO A 70 7.43 -6.69 5.61
N PHE A 71 6.51 -5.73 5.69
CA PHE A 71 5.93 -4.99 4.58
C PHE A 71 6.72 -3.72 4.22
N CYS A 72 7.60 -3.23 5.10
CA CYS A 72 8.55 -2.17 4.79
C CYS A 72 9.98 -2.73 4.78
N ARG A 73 10.65 -2.69 3.63
CA ARG A 73 12.05 -3.12 3.52
C ARG A 73 12.92 -1.96 3.06
N PRO A 74 13.95 -1.59 3.82
CA PRO A 74 14.90 -0.57 3.39
C PRO A 74 15.59 -0.95 2.07
N PRO A 75 15.98 0.03 1.24
CA PRO A 75 15.80 1.46 1.50
C PRO A 75 14.42 2.01 1.15
N HIS A 76 13.72 1.46 0.14
CA HIS A 76 12.55 2.12 -0.48
C HIS A 76 11.39 1.17 -0.82
N TYR A 77 11.28 0.01 -0.18
CA TYR A 77 10.24 -0.97 -0.51
C TYR A 77 9.08 -0.91 0.49
N ILE A 78 7.87 -0.75 -0.02
CA ILE A 78 6.60 -0.82 0.71
C ILE A 78 5.69 -1.81 -0.01
N ASN A 79 5.19 -2.81 0.70
CA ASN A 79 4.15 -3.71 0.19
C ASN A 79 2.76 -3.08 0.42
N SER A 80 2.36 -2.19 -0.49
CA SER A 80 1.08 -1.48 -0.41
C SER A 80 -0.13 -2.43 -0.45
N SER A 81 -0.04 -3.57 -1.15
CA SER A 81 -1.10 -4.59 -1.19
C SER A 81 -1.44 -5.15 0.20
N ALA A 82 -0.44 -5.29 1.08
CA ALA A 82 -0.65 -5.78 2.44
C ALA A 82 -1.21 -4.71 3.39
N LEU A 83 -0.89 -3.44 3.13
CA LEU A 83 -1.21 -2.32 4.03
C LEU A 83 -2.55 -1.66 3.71
N LEU A 84 -2.91 -1.55 2.42
CA LEU A 84 -4.15 -0.93 1.96
C LEU A 84 -5.41 -1.46 2.65
N PRO A 85 -5.58 -2.78 2.88
CA PRO A 85 -6.77 -3.30 3.55
C PRO A 85 -7.02 -2.68 4.93
N TYR A 86 -5.96 -2.41 5.72
CA TYR A 86 -6.09 -1.79 7.04
C TYR A 86 -6.61 -0.36 6.93
N PHE A 87 -6.04 0.44 6.03
CA PHE A 87 -6.46 1.83 5.86
C PHE A 87 -7.86 1.93 5.23
N LYS A 88 -8.22 1.05 4.31
CA LYS A 88 -9.59 0.96 3.78
C LYS A 88 -10.61 0.57 4.86
N ALA A 89 -10.25 -0.37 5.72
CA ALA A 89 -11.08 -0.78 6.84
C ALA A 89 -11.32 0.37 7.84
N ILE A 90 -10.30 1.20 8.10
CA ILE A 90 -10.44 2.40 8.92
C ILE A 90 -11.29 3.45 8.21
N SER A 91 -11.02 3.74 6.92
CA SER A 91 -11.70 4.81 6.17
C SER A 91 -13.17 4.53 5.92
N SER A 92 -13.54 3.25 5.74
CA SER A 92 -14.93 2.83 5.49
C SER A 92 -15.79 2.80 6.77
N SER A 93 -15.16 2.90 7.95
CA SER A 93 -15.89 2.96 9.21
C SER A 93 -16.61 4.29 9.34
N SER A 94 -17.92 4.26 9.61
CA SER A 94 -18.72 5.46 9.91
C SER A 94 -18.26 6.21 11.18
N ARG A 95 -17.38 5.58 11.95
CA ARG A 95 -16.79 6.11 13.20
C ARG A 95 -15.53 6.91 12.94
N ASN A 96 -14.98 6.83 11.74
CA ASN A 96 -13.80 7.57 11.37
C ASN A 96 -14.14 9.03 11.09
N THR A 97 -13.64 9.91 11.94
CA THR A 97 -13.77 11.37 11.77
C THR A 97 -12.54 12.00 11.12
N VAL A 98 -11.46 11.21 10.94
CA VAL A 98 -10.19 11.67 10.37
C VAL A 98 -10.14 11.29 8.90
N ASP A 99 -9.94 12.26 8.01
CA ASP A 99 -9.73 11.97 6.60
C ASP A 99 -8.33 11.43 6.36
N ILE A 100 -8.25 10.15 5.97
CA ILE A 100 -6.99 9.42 5.73
C ILE A 100 -6.82 9.07 4.25
N SER A 101 -7.58 9.76 3.38
CA SER A 101 -7.57 9.55 1.93
C SER A 101 -6.20 9.80 1.31
N ASP A 102 -5.42 10.70 1.89
CA ASP A 102 -4.05 11.01 1.51
C ASP A 102 -3.14 9.78 1.62
N ILE A 103 -3.15 9.07 2.75
CA ILE A 103 -2.38 7.83 2.94
C ILE A 103 -2.80 6.77 1.92
N ILE A 104 -4.11 6.57 1.75
CA ILE A 104 -4.66 5.59 0.81
C ILE A 104 -4.20 5.90 -0.62
N GLN A 105 -4.26 7.17 -1.03
CA GLN A 105 -3.83 7.62 -2.34
C GLN A 105 -2.34 7.39 -2.57
N GLN A 106 -1.49 7.68 -1.58
CA GLN A 106 -0.05 7.41 -1.68
C GLN A 106 0.24 5.91 -1.82
N LEU A 107 -0.46 5.06 -1.06
CA LEU A 107 -0.31 3.62 -1.15
C LEU A 107 -0.76 3.07 -2.52
N TYR A 108 -1.76 3.68 -3.16
CA TYR A 108 -2.17 3.33 -4.52
C TYR A 108 -1.13 3.69 -5.59
N LYS A 109 -0.39 4.80 -5.43
CA LYS A 109 0.70 5.18 -6.35
C LYS A 109 1.81 4.12 -6.42
N LEU A 110 1.90 3.25 -5.42
CA LEU A 110 2.86 2.14 -5.38
C LEU A 110 2.43 0.93 -6.24
N GLU A 111 1.35 1.06 -7.01
CA GLU A 111 0.81 0.01 -7.90
C GLU A 111 0.66 -1.34 -7.17
N PRO A 112 -0.19 -1.41 -6.13
CA PRO A 112 -0.41 -2.66 -5.40
C PRO A 112 -0.79 -3.77 -6.37
N ARG A 113 -0.18 -4.95 -6.20
CA ARG A 113 -0.61 -6.15 -6.91
C ARG A 113 -2.08 -6.39 -6.61
N LEU A 114 -2.88 -6.51 -7.67
CA LEU A 114 -4.28 -6.90 -7.62
C LEU A 114 -4.35 -8.38 -7.23
N GLY A 115 -4.41 -8.64 -5.93
CA GLY A 115 -4.76 -9.93 -5.35
C GLY A 115 -6.16 -9.88 -4.73
N PRO A 116 -6.69 -11.00 -4.24
CA PRO A 116 -7.86 -10.96 -3.37
C PRO A 116 -7.56 -10.03 -2.19
N GLU A 117 -8.42 -9.04 -1.96
CA GLU A 117 -8.24 -8.13 -0.84
C GLU A 117 -8.26 -8.94 0.45
N SER A 118 -7.20 -8.82 1.24
CA SER A 118 -7.19 -9.40 2.59
C SER A 118 -8.33 -8.76 3.38
N GLN A 119 -9.20 -9.57 3.96
CA GLN A 119 -10.22 -9.07 4.86
C GLN A 119 -9.58 -8.81 6.21
N VAL A 120 -9.53 -7.54 6.60
CA VAL A 120 -9.08 -7.13 7.94
C VAL A 120 -10.30 -7.15 8.85
N GLU A 121 -10.25 -7.95 9.91
CA GLU A 121 -11.29 -7.95 10.93
C GLU A 121 -11.21 -6.66 11.75
N VAL A 122 -12.30 -5.88 11.71
CA VAL A 122 -12.39 -4.61 12.42
C VAL A 122 -13.22 -4.78 13.68
N PRO A 123 -12.76 -4.29 14.85
CA PRO A 123 -13.55 -4.33 16.07
C PRO A 123 -14.90 -3.63 15.92
N LYS A 124 -15.94 -4.26 16.46
CA LYS A 124 -17.30 -3.70 16.47
C LYS A 124 -17.51 -2.67 17.57
N ASP A 125 -16.80 -2.80 18.69
CA ASP A 125 -16.84 -1.83 19.78
C ASP A 125 -16.09 -0.54 19.40
N ASP A 126 -16.61 0.62 19.82
CA ASP A 126 -16.06 1.92 19.44
C ASP A 126 -14.72 2.22 20.09
N PHE A 127 -14.54 1.79 21.33
CA PHE A 127 -13.29 1.96 22.05
C PHE A 127 -12.21 1.04 21.45
N GLU A 128 -12.55 -0.22 21.20
CA GLU A 128 -11.65 -1.16 20.52
C GLU A 128 -11.35 -0.74 19.08
N TRP A 129 -12.30 -0.16 18.35
CA TRP A 129 -12.07 0.38 17.01
C TRP A 129 -11.06 1.53 17.03
N LYS A 130 -11.17 2.45 18.00
CA LYS A 130 -10.19 3.54 18.16
C LYS A 130 -8.80 3.00 18.51
N ARG A 131 -8.72 2.01 19.41
CA ARG A 131 -7.46 1.36 19.78
C ARG A 131 -6.82 0.62 18.59
N PHE A 132 -7.62 -0.09 17.80
CA PHE A 132 -7.19 -0.74 16.57
C PHE A 132 -6.63 0.27 15.56
N SER A 133 -7.37 1.35 15.28
CA SER A 133 -6.92 2.40 14.36
C SER A 133 -5.59 2.99 14.81
N LEU A 134 -5.47 3.37 16.10
CA LEU A 134 -4.23 3.88 16.66
C LEU A 134 -3.07 2.89 16.49
N ALA A 135 -3.29 1.60 16.77
CA ALA A 135 -2.25 0.58 16.60
C ALA A 135 -1.80 0.45 15.14
N VAL A 136 -2.72 0.48 14.17
CA VAL A 136 -2.40 0.47 12.73
C VAL A 136 -1.51 1.66 12.36
N PHE A 137 -1.85 2.86 12.82
CA PHE A 137 -1.05 4.05 12.56
C PHE A 137 0.33 3.97 13.22
N GLN A 138 0.42 3.43 14.44
CA GLN A 138 1.69 3.26 15.16
C GLN A 138 2.62 2.26 14.45
N GLU A 139 2.12 1.07 14.10
CA GLU A 139 2.89 0.08 13.34
C GLU A 139 3.31 0.63 11.98
N PHE A 140 2.41 1.33 11.28
CA PHE A 140 2.74 1.93 9.99
C PHE A 140 3.80 3.01 10.12
N SER A 141 3.73 3.87 11.14
CA SER A 141 4.77 4.88 11.41
C SER A 141 6.13 4.25 11.65
N MET A 142 6.20 3.18 12.46
CA MET A 142 7.45 2.43 12.68
C MET A 142 7.97 1.82 11.38
N CYS A 143 7.08 1.19 10.60
CA CYS A 143 7.36 0.59 9.29
C CYS A 143 8.01 1.61 8.34
N ILE A 144 7.38 2.77 8.11
CA ILE A 144 7.86 3.76 7.15
C ILE A 144 9.07 4.56 7.65
N LYS A 145 9.22 4.78 8.97
CA LYS A 145 10.39 5.45 9.55
C LYS A 145 11.68 4.64 9.34
N SER A 146 11.58 3.31 9.25
CA SER A 146 12.71 2.45 8.91
C SER A 146 13.24 2.66 7.49
N LEU A 147 12.42 3.20 6.59
CA LEU A 147 12.77 3.45 5.20
C LEU A 147 13.60 4.72 5.09
N LYS A 148 14.62 4.71 4.23
CA LYS A 148 15.38 5.92 3.90
C LYS A 148 14.67 6.62 2.73
N PRO A 149 14.51 7.95 2.75
CA PRO A 149 14.14 8.68 1.56
C PRO A 149 15.31 8.76 0.57
#